data_AF-M9LFP1-F1
#
_entry.id   AF-M9LFP1-F1
#
_cell.length_a   1.000
_cell.length_b   1.000
_cell.length_c   1.000
_cell.angle_alpha   90.00
_cell.angle_beta   90.00
_cell.angle_gamma   90.00
#
_symmetry.space_group_name_H-M   'P 1'
#
loop_
_entity.id
_entity.type
_entity.pdbx_description
1 polymer ?
#
loop_
_entity_poly.entity_id
_entity_poly.type
_entity_poly.pdbx_seq_one_letter_code
_entity_poly.pdbx_strand_id
1 'polypeptide(L)'
;MIRLGRCSPFGWKETPRIANGAVPLTLHLLSPAQRPVQVTQDLASFWQNTYFEVKKDLKGRYPKHYWPDDPHEAVATRRARPQPPRG
;
A
#
# COMPACT_ATOMS: atom_id res chain seq x y z
N MET A 1 -7.99 7.35 -3.69
CA MET A 1 -6.53 7.35 -3.92
C MET A 1 -5.83 6.94 -2.64
N ILE A 2 -4.76 6.14 -2.71
CA ILE A 2 -4.11 5.53 -1.55
C ILE A 2 -2.59 5.77 -1.68
N ARG A 3 -1.92 6.16 -0.59
CA ARG A 3 -0.47 6.47 -0.59
C ARG A 3 0.33 5.30 -0.03
N LEU A 4 1.33 4.83 -0.76
CA LEU A 4 2.29 3.82 -0.29
C LEU A 4 3.37 4.48 0.57
N GLY A 5 3.76 3.85 1.69
CA GLY A 5 4.82 4.33 2.59
C GLY A 5 4.39 5.27 3.73
N ARG A 6 3.14 5.79 3.72
CA ARG A 6 2.43 6.45 4.84
C ARG A 6 0.92 6.32 4.61
N CYS A 7 0.14 5.82 5.59
CA CYS A 7 -1.28 5.47 5.41
C CYS A 7 -1.52 4.60 4.15
N SER A 8 -0.69 3.59 3.98
CA SER A 8 -0.93 2.54 2.98
C SER A 8 -2.10 1.66 3.47
N PRO A 9 -2.85 0.97 2.59
CA PRO A 9 -3.90 0.06 2.98
C PRO A 9 -3.27 -1.28 3.38
N PHE A 10 -2.15 -1.24 4.10
CA PHE A 10 -1.55 -2.43 4.66
C PHE A 10 -2.59 -3.06 5.61
N GLY A 11 -2.85 -4.35 5.43
CA GLY A 11 -3.96 -5.06 6.07
C GLY A 11 -5.27 -5.12 5.27
N TRP A 12 -5.44 -4.37 4.16
CA TRP A 12 -6.55 -4.59 3.24
C TRP A 12 -6.21 -5.75 2.32
N LYS A 13 -6.82 -6.90 2.59
CA LYS A 13 -6.65 -8.12 1.79
C LYS A 13 -7.41 -8.06 0.47
N GLU A 14 -8.47 -7.26 0.39
CA GLU A 14 -9.36 -7.21 -0.77
C GLU A 14 -9.65 -5.76 -1.19
N THR A 15 -10.01 -5.60 -2.47
CA THR A 15 -10.49 -4.33 -3.01
C THR A 15 -11.86 -4.01 -2.42
N PRO A 16 -12.10 -2.82 -1.85
CA PRO A 16 -13.43 -2.42 -1.44
C PRO A 16 -14.40 -2.39 -2.62
N ARG A 17 -15.65 -2.77 -2.35
CA ARG A 17 -16.71 -2.86 -3.34
C ARG A 17 -17.89 -1.97 -2.93
N ILE A 18 -18.57 -1.40 -3.92
CA ILE A 18 -19.81 -0.62 -3.77
C ILE A 18 -20.99 -1.38 -4.39
N ALA A 19 -22.19 -0.79 -4.33
CA ALA A 19 -23.42 -1.40 -4.83
C ALA A 19 -23.64 -2.81 -4.25
N ASN A 20 -23.65 -2.92 -2.91
CA ASN A 20 -23.76 -4.17 -2.16
C ASN A 20 -22.75 -5.25 -2.59
N GLY A 21 -21.52 -4.86 -2.94
CA GLY A 21 -20.46 -5.79 -3.33
C GLY A 21 -20.38 -6.09 -4.83
N ALA A 22 -21.27 -5.53 -5.64
CA ALA A 22 -21.29 -5.80 -7.08
C ALA A 22 -20.12 -5.15 -7.82
N VAL A 23 -19.69 -3.95 -7.43
CA VAL A 23 -18.75 -3.15 -8.21
C VAL A 23 -17.46 -2.89 -7.42
N PRO A 24 -16.30 -3.43 -7.85
CA PRO A 24 -15.01 -3.12 -7.22
C PRO A 24 -14.56 -1.70 -7.54
N LEU A 25 -13.94 -1.05 -6.56
CA LEU A 25 -13.37 0.28 -6.77
C LEU A 25 -12.04 0.21 -7.53
N THR A 26 -11.85 1.16 -8.46
CA THR A 26 -10.53 1.43 -9.03
C THR A 26 -9.67 2.22 -8.03
N LEU A 27 -8.58 1.60 -7.59
CA LEU A 27 -7.63 2.17 -6.66
C LEU A 27 -6.42 2.74 -7.40
N HIS A 28 -6.17 4.03 -7.21
CA HIS A 28 -4.92 4.66 -7.60
C HIS A 28 -3.97 4.59 -6.40
N LEU A 29 -2.92 3.79 -6.52
CA LEU A 29 -1.83 3.66 -5.56
C LEU A 29 -0.75 4.68 -5.92
N LEU A 30 -0.39 5.50 -4.94
CA LEU A 30 0.45 6.68 -5.13
C LEU A 30 1.77 6.52 -4.37
N SER A 31 2.84 7.12 -4.90
CA SER A 31 4.09 7.31 -4.17
C SER A 31 3.93 8.35 -3.05
N PRO A 32 4.93 8.49 -2.16
CA PRO A 32 4.96 9.57 -1.17
C PRO A 32 4.79 10.97 -1.79
N ALA A 33 5.25 11.18 -3.03
CA ALA A 33 5.13 12.45 -3.76
C ALA A 33 3.81 12.64 -4.53
N GLN A 34 2.75 11.89 -4.20
CA GLN A 34 1.42 11.96 -4.85
C GLN A 34 1.38 11.57 -6.33
N ARG A 35 2.42 10.88 -6.83
CA ARG A 35 2.43 10.39 -8.21
C ARG A 35 1.84 8.98 -8.26
N PRO A 36 0.92 8.68 -9.19
CA PRO A 36 0.45 7.32 -9.40
C PRO A 36 1.62 6.39 -9.72
N VAL A 37 1.66 5.24 -9.05
CA VAL A 37 2.63 4.15 -9.30
C VAL A 37 1.93 2.88 -9.78
N GLN A 38 0.67 2.69 -9.41
CA GLN A 38 -0.16 1.59 -9.91
C GLN A 38 -1.63 2.04 -9.88
N VAL A 39 -2.41 1.58 -10.85
CA VAL A 39 -3.87 1.64 -10.82
C VAL A 39 -4.40 0.21 -10.85
N THR A 40 -5.29 -0.17 -9.94
CA THR A 40 -5.79 -1.56 -9.85
C THR A 40 -7.22 -1.63 -9.34
N GLN A 41 -7.99 -2.63 -9.79
CA GLN A 41 -9.24 -3.07 -9.17
C GLN A 41 -9.08 -4.37 -8.38
N ASP A 42 -7.88 -4.95 -8.40
CA ASP A 42 -7.51 -6.16 -7.66
C ASP A 42 -6.32 -5.83 -6.75
N LEU A 43 -6.64 -5.46 -5.52
CA LEU A 43 -5.66 -5.12 -4.50
C LEU A 43 -4.91 -6.37 -3.99
N ALA A 44 -5.56 -7.55 -4.01
CA ALA A 44 -4.96 -8.79 -3.56
C ALA A 44 -3.81 -9.21 -4.49
N SER A 45 -4.08 -9.23 -5.80
CA SER A 45 -3.06 -9.53 -6.82
C SER A 45 -1.93 -8.50 -6.81
N PHE A 46 -2.24 -7.22 -6.54
CA PHE A 46 -1.20 -6.20 -6.40
C PHE A 46 -0.22 -6.54 -5.27
N TRP A 47 -0.72 -6.91 -4.08
CA TRP A 47 0.14 -7.24 -2.94
C TRP A 47 1.00 -8.49 -3.19
N GLN A 48 0.43 -9.52 -3.81
CA GLN A 48 1.12 -10.79 -4.04
C GLN A 48 2.19 -10.68 -5.14
N ASN A 49 1.91 -9.93 -6.21
CA ASN A 49 2.71 -10.01 -7.43
C ASN A 49 3.47 -8.73 -7.77
N THR A 50 2.85 -7.56 -7.58
CA THR A 50 3.37 -6.29 -8.11
C THR A 50 4.09 -5.46 -7.06
N TYR A 51 3.69 -5.59 -5.78
CA TYR A 51 4.20 -4.79 -4.69
C TYR A 51 5.72 -4.83 -4.56
N PHE A 52 6.33 -6.01 -4.70
CA PHE A 52 7.78 -6.18 -4.48
C PHE A 52 8.63 -5.43 -5.51
N GLU A 53 8.18 -5.37 -6.76
CA GLU A 53 8.87 -4.58 -7.80
C GLU A 53 8.70 -3.07 -7.53
N VAL A 54 7.47 -2.64 -7.22
CA VAL A 54 7.20 -1.24 -6.83
C VAL A 54 8.00 -0.84 -5.58
N LYS A 55 8.15 -1.76 -4.62
CA LYS A 55 8.94 -1.56 -3.40
C LYS A 55 10.41 -1.33 -3.71
N LYS A 56 11.04 -2.11 -4.59
CA LYS A 56 12.47 -1.93 -4.96
C LYS A 56 12.70 -0.51 -5.49
N ASP A 57 11.85 -0.09 -6.42
CA ASP A 57 11.87 1.22 -7.05
C ASP A 57 11.65 2.38 -6.07
N LEU A 58 10.66 2.25 -5.20
CA LEU A 58 10.31 3.29 -4.23
C LEU A 58 11.28 3.33 -3.05
N LYS A 59 11.84 2.20 -2.63
CA LYS A 59 12.84 2.14 -1.55
C LYS A 59 14.11 2.90 -1.93
N GLY A 60 14.56 2.80 -3.18
CA GLY A 60 15.69 3.58 -3.69
C GLY A 60 15.41 5.09 -3.69
N ARG A 61 14.23 5.50 -4.16
CA ARG A 61 13.84 6.93 -4.24
C ARG A 61 13.45 7.55 -2.88
N TYR A 62 12.93 6.74 -1.96
CA TYR A 62 12.38 7.16 -0.68
C TYR A 62 12.87 6.28 0.48
N PRO A 63 14.19 6.28 0.79
CA PRO A 63 14.79 5.35 1.76
C PRO A 63 14.33 5.57 3.21
N LYS A 64 13.78 6.75 3.53
CA LYS A 64 13.29 7.10 4.88
C LYS A 64 11.86 6.59 5.17
N HIS A 65 11.17 6.01 4.18
CA HIS A 65 9.79 5.52 4.32
C HIS A 65 9.75 4.03 4.71
N TYR A 66 8.63 3.62 5.31
CA TYR A 66 8.40 2.25 5.72
C TYR A 66 7.89 1.41 4.56
N TRP A 67 8.66 0.38 4.21
CA TRP A 67 8.40 -0.56 3.11
C TRP A 67 8.42 -1.98 3.66
N PRO A 68 7.30 -2.50 4.19
CA PRO A 68 7.26 -3.80 4.85
C PRO A 68 7.71 -4.93 3.92
N ASP A 69 8.38 -5.94 4.47
CA ASP A 69 8.66 -7.20 3.75
C ASP A 69 7.40 -8.05 3.62
N ASP A 70 6.53 -8.02 4.64
CA ASP A 70 5.18 -8.57 4.56
C ASP A 70 4.11 -7.46 4.49
N PRO A 71 3.49 -7.21 3.31
CA PRO A 71 2.46 -6.20 3.16
C PRO A 71 1.10 -6.58 3.79
N HIS A 72 0.86 -7.86 4.09
CA HIS A 72 -0.41 -8.36 4.65
C HIS A 72 -0.49 -8.16 6.16
N GLU A 73 0.64 -8.25 6.87
CA GLU A 73 0.71 -8.06 8.33
C GLU A 73 1.09 -6.62 8.75
N ALA A 74 1.46 -5.77 7.79
CA ALA A 74 1.87 -4.42 8.11
C ALA A 74 0.71 -3.58 8.67
N VAL A 75 0.92 -2.97 9.82
CA VAL A 75 -0.03 -2.02 10.41
C VAL A 75 -0.02 -0.72 9.60
N ALA A 76 -1.20 -0.20 9.25
CA ALA A 76 -1.32 1.10 8.60
C ALA A 76 -0.82 2.22 9.54
N THR A 77 0.35 2.78 9.25
CA THR A 77 0.95 3.86 10.06
C THR A 77 0.90 5.20 9.34
N ARG A 78 0.54 6.27 10.06
CA ARG A 78 0.62 7.67 9.60
C ARG A 78 2.06 8.21 9.52
N ARG A 79 3.04 7.48 10.08
CA ARG A 79 4.44 7.92 10.21
C ARG A 79 5.29 7.28 9.11
N ALA A 80 6.38 7.95 8.72
CA ALA A 80 7.33 7.38 7.76
C ALA A 80 8.10 6.17 8.32
N ARG A 81 8.14 6.00 9.65
CA ARG A 81 8.71 4.84 10.35
C ARG A 81 7.83 4.51 11.57
N PRO A 82 7.32 3.27 11.71
CA PRO A 82 6.65 2.83 12.94
C PRO A 82 7.63 2.75 14.11
N GLN A 83 7.17 3.05 15.32
CA GLN A 83 7.90 2.79 16.57
C GLN A 83 7.58 1.35 17.00
N PRO A 84 8.54 0.52 17.44
CA PRO A 84 8.20 -0.75 18.07
C PRO A 84 7.30 -0.50 19.30
N PRO A 85 6.40 -1.44 19.65
CA PRO A 85 5.61 -1.33 20.87
C PRO A 85 6.56 -1.13 22.05
N ARG A 86 6.30 -0.11 22.87
CA ARG A 86 6.98 0.03 24.16
C ARG A 86 6.38 -1.06 25.04
N GLY A 87 7.22 -1.99 25.48
CA GLY A 87 6.89 -2.89 26.59
C GLY A 87 6.67 -2.10 27.87
#